data_AF-A0A2N8ZE42-F1
#
_entry.id   AF-A0A2N8ZE42-F1
#
_cell.length_a   1.000
_cell.length_b   1.000
_cell.length_c   1.000
_cell.angle_alpha   90.00
_cell.angle_beta   90.00
_cell.angle_gamma   90.00
#
_symmetry.space_group_name_H-M   'P 1'
#
loop_
_entity.id
_entity.type
_entity.pdbx_description
1 polymer ?
#
loop_
_entity_poly.entity_id
_entity_poly.type
_entity_poly.pdbx_seq_one_letter_code
_entity_poly.pdbx_strand_id
1 'polypeptide(L)'
;MKVFIMRHGEAEMFANSDSERELTQRGIDQSLLVAKACAKQGHQAFDLVLVSPYIRAQQTWKTISQVFSAKDGRVETCDDITPYGDSEDVYDYVCALAETQSLESILLVSHLPLVGYLTSEFVTDMPPPMFPTSGLVCANFDAQSGKGEFAWHIHP
;
A
#
# COMPACT_ATOMS: atom_id res chain seq x y z
N MET A 1 2.88 -8.56 -12.78
CA MET A 1 2.29 -8.53 -11.44
C MET A 1 1.36 -7.33 -11.27
N LYS A 2 0.53 -7.31 -10.24
CA LYS A 2 -0.22 -6.13 -9.80
C LYS A 2 0.39 -5.56 -8.54
N VAL A 3 0.67 -4.26 -8.55
CA VAL A 3 1.19 -3.53 -7.39
C VAL A 3 0.06 -2.67 -6.83
N PHE A 4 -0.28 -2.89 -5.56
CA PHE A 4 -1.29 -2.13 -4.85
C PHE A 4 -0.60 -1.23 -3.84
N ILE A 5 -0.86 0.07 -3.90
CA ILE A 5 -0.26 1.06 -3.01
C ILE A 5 -1.38 1.76 -2.26
N MET A 6 -1.37 1.64 -0.95
CA MET A 6 -2.39 2.21 -0.07
C MET A 6 -1.75 3.19 0.91
N ARG A 7 -2.30 4.40 0.98
CA ARG A 7 -2.03 5.30 2.10
C ARG A 7 -2.81 4.82 3.32
N HIS A 8 -2.18 4.84 4.50
CA HIS A 8 -2.86 4.59 5.76
C HIS A 8 -4.15 5.44 5.92
N GLY A 9 -5.08 4.97 6.74
CA GLY A 9 -6.31 5.68 7.05
C GLY A 9 -6.09 6.97 7.84
N GLU A 10 -7.13 7.78 7.99
CA GLU A 10 -7.06 9.00 8.79
C GLU A 10 -6.58 8.70 10.23
N ALA A 11 -5.62 9.47 10.72
CA ALA A 11 -4.98 9.26 12.00
C ALA A 11 -5.13 10.48 12.90
N GLU A 12 -5.20 10.24 14.21
CA GLU A 12 -5.30 11.26 15.26
C GLU A 12 -4.21 12.32 15.11
N MET A 13 -4.47 13.55 15.54
CA MET A 13 -3.48 14.63 15.43
C MET A 13 -2.41 14.56 16.52
N PHE A 14 -2.73 13.98 17.69
CA PHE A 14 -1.86 13.99 18.87
C PHE A 14 -1.56 12.58 19.37
N ALA A 15 -0.28 12.32 19.63
CA ALA A 15 0.27 11.14 20.30
C ALA A 15 1.64 11.53 20.92
N ASN A 16 2.32 10.62 21.62
CA ASN A 16 3.64 10.96 22.20
C ASN A 16 4.71 11.14 21.11
N SER A 17 4.53 10.51 19.95
CA SER A 17 5.38 10.65 18.75
C SER A 17 4.54 10.49 17.48
N ASP A 18 5.05 10.93 16.32
CA ASP A 18 4.30 10.76 15.06
C ASP A 18 4.04 9.29 14.73
N SER A 19 5.03 8.41 14.96
CA SER A 19 4.92 6.97 14.71
C SER A 19 3.86 6.28 15.58
N GLU A 20 3.52 6.85 16.73
CA GLU A 20 2.52 6.33 17.67
C GLU A 20 1.10 6.80 17.39
N ARG A 21 0.88 7.67 16.40
CA ARG A 21 -0.46 8.14 16.07
C ARG A 21 -1.34 6.99 15.60
N GLU A 22 -2.48 6.84 16.26
CA GLU A 22 -3.49 5.83 15.95
C GLU A 22 -4.46 6.34 14.88
N LEU A 23 -5.19 5.42 14.25
CA LEU A 23 -6.30 5.75 13.36
C LEU A 23 -7.45 6.38 14.14
N THR A 24 -8.10 7.38 13.53
CA THR A 24 -9.41 7.85 13.97
C THR A 24 -10.47 6.79 13.64
N GLN A 25 -11.66 6.88 14.27
CA GLN A 25 -12.79 6.03 13.89
C GLN A 25 -13.16 6.20 12.40
N ARG A 26 -13.09 7.44 11.89
CA ARG A 26 -13.31 7.73 10.48
C ARG A 26 -12.27 7.05 9.60
N GLY A 27 -11.00 7.05 9.98
CA GLY A 27 -9.92 6.37 9.25
C GLY A 27 -10.11 4.86 9.18
N ILE A 28 -10.63 4.24 10.24
CA ILE A 28 -11.02 2.83 10.27
C ILE A 28 -12.16 2.58 9.26
N ASP A 29 -13.24 3.34 9.36
CA ASP A 29 -14.43 3.15 8.53
C ASP A 29 -14.13 3.34 7.04
N GLN A 30 -13.38 4.40 6.70
CA GLN A 30 -12.97 4.70 5.33
C GLN A 30 -12.03 3.63 4.73
N SER A 31 -11.07 3.13 5.51
CA SER A 31 -10.19 2.05 5.06
C SER A 31 -10.98 0.78 4.74
N LEU A 32 -11.96 0.45 5.58
CA LEU A 32 -12.82 -0.71 5.36
C LEU A 32 -13.73 -0.54 4.12
N LEU A 33 -14.23 0.67 3.85
CA LEU A 33 -15.01 0.97 2.65
C LEU A 33 -14.19 0.77 1.38
N VAL A 34 -12.96 1.31 1.34
CA VAL A 34 -12.04 1.14 0.21
C VAL A 34 -11.71 -0.34 -0.01
N ALA A 35 -11.41 -1.09 1.06
CA ALA A 35 -11.14 -2.52 0.97
C ALA A 35 -12.34 -3.30 0.41
N LYS A 36 -13.56 -3.01 0.88
CA LYS A 36 -14.79 -3.62 0.34
C LYS A 36 -15.02 -3.28 -1.13
N ALA A 37 -14.73 -2.05 -1.55
CA ALA A 37 -14.85 -1.64 -2.95
C ALA A 37 -13.84 -2.38 -3.84
N CYS A 38 -12.59 -2.51 -3.40
CA CYS A 38 -11.56 -3.29 -4.07
C CYS A 38 -11.93 -4.78 -4.17
N ALA A 39 -12.45 -5.36 -3.09
CA ALA A 39 -12.91 -6.76 -3.08
C ALA A 39 -14.06 -7.01 -4.07
N LYS A 40 -14.97 -6.05 -4.24
CA LYS A 40 -16.03 -6.12 -5.27
C LYS A 40 -15.48 -6.13 -6.71
N GLN A 41 -14.27 -5.61 -6.92
CA GLN A 41 -13.58 -5.69 -8.20
C GLN A 41 -12.79 -7.01 -8.37
N GLY A 42 -12.90 -7.95 -7.42
CA GLY A 42 -12.20 -9.23 -7.45
C GLY A 42 -10.78 -9.18 -6.92
N HIS A 43 -10.41 -8.11 -6.20
CA HIS A 43 -9.07 -7.91 -5.65
C HIS A 43 -9.14 -7.90 -4.12
N GLN A 44 -8.92 -9.08 -3.52
CA GLN A 44 -8.95 -9.25 -2.07
C GLN A 44 -7.88 -10.22 -1.53
N ALA A 45 -7.13 -10.88 -2.40
CA ALA A 45 -6.06 -11.80 -2.02
C ALA A 45 -4.76 -11.30 -2.63
N PHE A 46 -3.70 -11.23 -1.83
CA PHE A 46 -2.38 -10.77 -2.22
C PHE A 46 -1.33 -11.84 -1.90
N ASP A 47 -0.30 -11.98 -2.73
CA ASP A 47 0.78 -12.94 -2.46
C ASP A 47 1.68 -12.47 -1.31
N LEU A 48 1.84 -11.15 -1.18
CA LEU A 48 2.60 -10.50 -0.13
C LEU A 48 1.96 -9.17 0.26
N VAL A 49 1.99 -8.86 1.55
CA VAL A 49 1.59 -7.56 2.08
C VAL A 49 2.74 -6.96 2.86
N LEU A 50 3.18 -5.77 2.47
CA LEU A 50 4.17 -4.97 3.18
C LEU A 50 3.46 -3.84 3.94
N VAL A 51 3.76 -3.70 5.23
CA VAL A 51 3.12 -2.69 6.09
C VAL A 51 4.19 -1.89 6.82
N SER A 52 4.08 -0.56 6.78
CA SER A 52 4.98 0.31 7.53
C SER A 52 4.90 0.05 9.04
N PRO A 53 6.00 0.19 9.82
CA PRO A 53 6.00 -0.05 11.26
C PRO A 53 5.12 0.94 12.06
N TYR A 54 4.71 2.06 11.47
CA TYR A 54 3.93 3.09 12.17
C TYR A 54 2.52 2.60 12.52
N ILE A 55 2.03 2.95 13.72
CA ILE A 55 0.80 2.38 14.29
C ILE A 55 -0.39 2.55 13.34
N ARG A 56 -0.60 3.74 12.78
CA ARG A 56 -1.67 4.00 11.79
C ARG A 56 -1.64 3.08 10.57
N ALA A 57 -0.47 2.69 10.07
CA ALA A 57 -0.36 1.78 8.93
C ALA A 57 -0.69 0.34 9.36
N GLN A 58 -0.16 -0.09 10.50
CA GLN A 58 -0.46 -1.39 11.11
C GLN A 58 -1.97 -1.56 11.42
N GLN A 59 -2.59 -0.53 11.98
CA GLN A 59 -4.03 -0.49 12.23
C GLN A 59 -4.85 -0.45 10.94
N THR A 60 -4.36 0.22 9.88
CA THR A 60 -5.00 0.19 8.56
C THR A 60 -5.04 -1.24 8.03
N TRP A 61 -3.90 -1.95 8.06
CA TRP A 61 -3.85 -3.36 7.67
C TRP A 61 -4.79 -4.22 8.52
N LYS A 62 -4.72 -4.11 9.85
CA LYS A 62 -5.60 -4.85 10.77
C LYS A 62 -7.09 -4.63 10.48
N THR A 63 -7.48 -3.42 10.08
CA THR A 63 -8.86 -3.11 9.70
C THR A 63 -9.24 -3.78 8.39
N ILE A 64 -8.41 -3.63 7.35
CA ILE A 64 -8.73 -4.14 6.01
C ILE A 64 -8.52 -5.65 5.87
N SER A 65 -7.75 -6.29 6.75
CA SER A 65 -7.56 -7.76 6.79
C SER A 65 -8.82 -8.54 7.17
N GLN A 66 -9.92 -7.84 7.51
CA GLN A 66 -11.26 -8.43 7.61
C GLN A 66 -11.86 -8.74 6.22
N VAL A 67 -11.33 -8.12 5.18
CA VAL A 67 -11.78 -8.23 3.78
C VAL A 67 -10.68 -8.78 2.91
N PHE A 68 -9.44 -8.35 3.16
CA PHE A 68 -8.25 -8.78 2.43
C PHE A 68 -7.56 -9.96 3.10
N SER A 69 -6.89 -10.79 2.31
CA SER A 69 -6.05 -11.88 2.77
C SER A 69 -4.66 -11.80 2.12
N ALA A 70 -3.65 -12.21 2.89
CA ALA A 70 -2.32 -12.51 2.37
C ALA A 70 -2.19 -14.02 2.22
N LYS A 71 -1.70 -14.49 1.07
CA LYS A 71 -1.45 -15.91 0.81
C LYS A 71 -0.48 -16.45 1.86
N ASP A 72 -0.80 -17.62 2.43
CA ASP A 72 -0.05 -18.25 3.53
C ASP A 72 0.23 -17.33 4.74
N GLY A 73 -0.58 -16.26 4.91
CA GLY A 73 -0.39 -15.28 5.97
C GLY A 73 0.82 -14.37 5.80
N ARG A 74 1.36 -14.24 4.58
CA ARG A 74 2.59 -13.48 4.28
C ARG A 74 2.38 -11.96 4.38
N VAL A 75 2.44 -11.47 5.61
CA VAL A 75 2.39 -10.05 5.97
C VAL A 75 3.71 -9.71 6.65
N GLU A 76 4.43 -8.74 6.11
CA GLU A 76 5.75 -8.33 6.60
C GLU A 76 5.72 -6.85 7.00
N THR A 77 6.23 -6.56 8.19
CA THR A 77 6.54 -5.18 8.57
C THR A 77 7.82 -4.76 7.86
N CYS A 78 7.78 -3.65 7.14
CA CYS A 78 8.91 -3.15 6.35
C CYS A 78 9.26 -1.72 6.81
N ASP A 79 10.47 -1.56 7.35
CA ASP A 79 10.95 -0.29 7.89
C ASP A 79 11.25 0.75 6.79
N ASP A 80 11.47 0.29 5.56
CA ASP A 80 11.77 1.15 4.41
C ASP A 80 10.53 1.87 3.87
N ILE A 81 9.32 1.46 4.25
CA ILE A 81 8.07 2.10 3.78
C ILE A 81 7.45 3.07 4.79
N THR A 82 8.28 3.70 5.63
CA THR A 82 7.90 4.85 6.48
C THR A 82 7.76 6.14 5.65
N PRO A 83 7.29 7.28 6.22
CA PRO A 83 7.26 8.55 5.49
C PRO A 83 8.61 9.01 4.93
N TYR A 84 9.72 8.50 5.47
CA TYR A 84 11.09 8.88 5.11
C TYR A 84 11.81 7.83 4.28
N GLY A 85 11.09 6.79 3.83
CA GLY A 85 11.63 5.79 2.92
C GLY A 85 12.06 6.39 1.59
N ASP A 86 13.05 5.74 0.96
CA ASP A 86 13.47 6.05 -0.40
C ASP A 86 12.65 5.21 -1.40
N SER A 87 12.06 5.85 -2.40
CA SER A 87 11.18 5.14 -3.35
C SER A 87 11.94 4.24 -4.32
N GLU A 88 13.17 4.61 -4.70
CA GLU A 88 14.01 3.82 -5.60
C GLU A 88 14.43 2.52 -4.90
N ASP A 89 14.89 2.62 -3.65
CA ASP A 89 15.27 1.44 -2.84
C ASP A 89 14.10 0.47 -2.63
N VAL A 90 12.91 1.00 -2.30
CA VAL A 90 11.69 0.18 -2.11
C VAL A 90 11.24 -0.43 -3.44
N TYR A 91 11.35 0.30 -4.55
CA TYR A 91 11.03 -0.22 -5.88
C TYR A 91 11.93 -1.40 -6.25
N ASP A 92 13.24 -1.25 -6.08
CA ASP A 92 14.22 -2.31 -6.34
C ASP A 92 13.97 -3.54 -5.47
N TYR A 93 13.65 -3.32 -4.18
CA TYR A 93 13.30 -4.40 -3.26
C TYR A 93 12.05 -5.18 -3.71
N VAL A 94 10.98 -4.48 -4.09
CA VAL A 94 9.75 -5.12 -4.57
C VAL A 94 9.98 -5.85 -5.89
N CYS A 95 10.80 -5.31 -6.80
CA CYS A 95 11.17 -5.99 -8.04
C CYS A 95 11.93 -7.30 -7.76
N ALA A 96 12.90 -7.26 -6.85
CA ALA A 96 13.65 -8.45 -6.44
C ALA A 96 12.74 -9.50 -5.78
N LEU A 97 11.78 -9.09 -4.95
CA LEU A 97 10.78 -9.99 -4.37
C LEU A 97 9.88 -10.61 -5.44
N ALA A 98 9.42 -9.81 -6.40
CA ALA A 98 8.56 -10.28 -7.48
C ALA A 98 9.23 -11.35 -8.34
N GLU A 99 10.52 -11.17 -8.66
CA GLU A 99 11.30 -12.15 -9.42
C GLU A 99 11.60 -13.41 -8.61
N THR A 100 12.15 -13.25 -7.40
CA THR A 100 12.62 -14.39 -6.58
C THR A 100 11.49 -15.27 -6.06
N GLN A 101 10.29 -14.72 -5.91
CA GLN A 101 9.15 -15.43 -5.31
C GLN A 101 7.96 -15.58 -6.27
N SER A 102 8.12 -15.16 -7.53
CA SER A 102 7.08 -15.21 -8.56
C SER A 102 5.76 -14.57 -8.10
N LEU A 103 5.83 -13.37 -7.51
CA LEU A 103 4.64 -12.67 -6.99
C LEU A 103 3.75 -12.21 -8.14
N GLU A 104 2.46 -12.54 -8.11
CA GLU A 104 1.47 -12.00 -9.04
C GLU A 104 0.82 -10.73 -8.50
N SER A 105 0.78 -10.56 -7.18
CA SER A 105 0.18 -9.40 -6.51
C SER A 105 0.84 -9.04 -5.19
N ILE A 106 1.07 -7.74 -4.97
CA ILE A 106 1.62 -7.21 -3.70
C ILE A 106 0.81 -5.99 -3.23
N LEU A 107 0.61 -5.86 -1.92
CA LEU A 107 0.02 -4.66 -1.30
C LEU A 107 1.02 -3.97 -0.39
N LEU A 108 1.19 -2.67 -0.56
CA LEU A 108 2.00 -1.80 0.30
C LEU A 108 1.08 -0.84 1.07
N VAL A 109 1.12 -0.87 2.40
CA VAL A 109 0.39 0.07 3.26
C VAL A 109 1.38 1.05 3.90
N SER A 110 1.39 2.29 3.40
CA SER A 110 2.43 3.29 3.67
C SER A 110 1.87 4.72 3.84
N HIS A 111 2.68 5.75 3.60
CA HIS A 111 2.46 7.15 3.96
C HIS A 111 2.77 8.10 2.81
N LEU A 112 2.29 9.34 2.93
CA LEU A 112 2.87 10.43 2.14
C LEU A 112 4.23 10.87 2.72
N PRO A 113 5.16 11.35 1.87
CA PRO A 113 5.04 11.45 0.41
C PRO A 113 5.27 10.12 -0.34
N LEU A 114 5.82 9.11 0.33
CA LEU A 114 6.32 7.87 -0.27
C LEU A 114 5.31 7.16 -1.20
N VAL A 115 4.04 7.02 -0.83
CA VAL A 115 3.02 6.38 -1.69
C VAL A 115 2.87 7.07 -3.05
N GLY A 116 3.06 8.39 -3.11
CA GLY A 116 3.05 9.15 -4.35
C GLY A 116 4.26 8.81 -5.21
N TYR A 117 5.45 8.83 -4.60
CA TYR A 117 6.70 8.50 -5.30
C TYR A 117 6.72 7.05 -5.78
N LEU A 118 6.35 6.08 -4.93
CA LEU A 118 6.22 4.68 -5.33
C LEU A 118 5.27 4.49 -6.51
N THR A 119 4.16 5.24 -6.56
CA THR A 119 3.25 5.13 -7.70
C THR A 119 3.92 5.62 -8.99
N SER A 120 4.79 6.62 -8.93
CA SER A 120 5.61 7.06 -10.07
C SER A 120 6.69 6.06 -10.46
N GLU A 121 7.31 5.37 -9.50
CA GLU A 121 8.26 4.29 -9.81
C GLU A 121 7.57 3.13 -10.55
N PHE A 122 6.38 2.74 -10.10
CA PHE A 122 5.63 1.62 -10.67
C PHE A 122 4.74 1.97 -11.86
N VAL A 123 4.65 3.24 -12.27
CA VAL A 123 3.84 3.66 -13.42
C VAL A 123 4.65 4.57 -14.32
N THR A 124 4.94 4.08 -15.52
CA THR A 124 5.74 4.77 -16.53
C THR A 124 5.17 6.16 -16.84
N ASP A 125 6.04 7.18 -16.85
CA ASP A 125 5.70 8.57 -17.20
C ASP A 125 4.61 9.22 -16.32
N MET A 126 4.35 8.70 -15.11
CA MET A 126 3.35 9.25 -14.20
C MET A 126 4.01 10.13 -13.13
N PRO A 127 3.64 11.42 -12.99
CA PRO A 127 4.08 12.23 -11.86
C PRO A 127 3.40 11.76 -10.55
N PRO A 128 3.99 12.04 -9.38
CA PRO A 128 3.46 11.57 -8.09
C PRO A 128 2.00 12.02 -7.89
N PRO A 129 1.03 11.09 -7.80
CA PRO A 129 -0.37 11.47 -7.69
C PRO A 129 -0.73 11.87 -6.26
N MET A 130 -1.88 12.54 -6.13
CA MET A 130 -2.45 12.85 -4.82
C MET A 130 -2.99 11.57 -4.15
N PHE A 131 -2.64 11.34 -2.89
CA PHE A 131 -3.18 10.26 -2.08
C PHE A 131 -3.99 10.79 -0.90
N PRO A 132 -5.34 10.73 -0.92
CA PRO A 132 -6.12 10.91 0.30
C PRO A 132 -5.84 9.75 1.27
N THR A 133 -6.12 9.95 2.56
CA THR A 133 -6.08 8.86 3.55
C THR A 133 -6.97 7.70 3.11
N SER A 134 -6.54 6.47 3.37
CA SER A 134 -7.16 5.23 2.87
C SER A 134 -7.18 5.07 1.33
N GLY A 135 -6.65 6.03 0.56
CA GLY A 135 -6.59 5.93 -0.90
C GLY A 135 -5.75 4.75 -1.36
N LEU A 136 -6.26 4.02 -2.36
CA LEU A 136 -5.65 2.82 -2.93
C LEU A 136 -5.44 3.01 -4.43
N VAL A 137 -4.24 2.72 -4.92
CA VAL A 137 -3.92 2.66 -6.35
C VAL A 137 -3.56 1.22 -6.71
N CYS A 138 -3.97 0.79 -7.90
CA CYS A 138 -3.51 -0.43 -8.54
C CYS A 138 -2.75 -0.08 -9.82
N ALA A 139 -1.55 -0.65 -9.96
CA ALA A 139 -0.75 -0.61 -11.18
C ALA A 139 -0.55 -2.03 -11.73
N ASN A 140 -0.62 -2.19 -13.05
CA ASN A 140 -0.12 -3.37 -13.72
C ASN A 140 1.36 -3.15 -13.98
N PHE A 141 2.22 -4.04 -13.50
CA PHE A 141 3.67 -3.89 -13.60
C PHE A 141 4.31 -5.15 -14.18
N ASP A 142 5.15 -4.97 -15.19
CA ASP A 142 5.97 -6.02 -15.77
C ASP A 142 7.41 -5.90 -15.26
N ALA A 143 7.78 -6.78 -14.32
CA ALA A 143 9.09 -6.79 -13.70
C ALA A 143 10.24 -7.13 -14.69
N GLN A 144 9.94 -7.76 -15.83
CA GLN A 144 10.99 -8.05 -16.84
C GLN A 144 11.34 -6.82 -17.66
N SER A 145 10.33 -6.05 -18.06
CA SER A 145 10.54 -4.84 -18.87
C SER A 145 10.69 -3.56 -18.04
N GLY A 146 10.39 -3.62 -16.73
CA GLY A 146 10.36 -2.46 -15.84
C GLY A 146 9.22 -1.49 -16.16
N LYS A 147 8.28 -1.88 -17.02
CA LYS A 147 7.18 -1.01 -17.45
C LYS A 147 5.96 -1.26 -16.60
N GLY A 148 5.36 -0.16 -16.14
CA GLY A 148 4.09 -0.20 -15.44
C GLY A 148 3.06 0.74 -16.02
N GLU A 149 1.79 0.36 -15.89
CA GLU A 149 0.62 1.08 -16.34
C GLU A 149 -0.37 1.26 -15.18
N PHE A 150 -0.88 2.48 -15.03
CA PHE A 150 -1.96 2.76 -14.08
C PHE A 150 -3.21 1.97 -14.47
N ALA A 151 -3.75 1.19 -13.53
CA ALA A 151 -4.98 0.45 -13.76
C ALA A 151 -6.20 1.24 -13.29
N TRP A 152 -6.23 1.60 -12.01
CA TRP A 152 -7.33 2.34 -11.38
C TRP A 152 -6.94 2.81 -9.96
N HIS A 153 -7.75 3.68 -9.38
CA HIS A 153 -7.66 4.08 -7.98
C HIS A 153 -9.03 4.00 -7.29
N ILE A 154 -9.02 3.90 -5.97
CA ILE A 154 -10.20 4.00 -5.12
C ILE A 154 -9.92 5.01 -4.02
N HIS A 155 -10.87 5.92 -3.80
CA HIS A 155 -10.85 6.87 -2.70
C HIS A 155 -12.08 6.64 -1.80
N PRO A 156 -12.01 6.96 -0.50
CA PRO A 156 -13.14 6.83 0.42
C PRO A 156 -14.38 7.65 0.06
#